data_AF-A0A7U9N3J4-F1
#
_entry.id   AF-A0A7U9N3J4-F1
#
_cell.length_a   1.000
_cell.length_b   1.000
_cell.length_c   1.000
_cell.angle_alpha   90.00
_cell.angle_beta   90.00
_cell.angle_gamma   90.00
#
_symmetry.space_group_name_H-M   'P 1'
#
loop_
_entity.id
_entity.type
_entity.pdbx_description
1 polymer ?
#
loop_
_entity_poly.entity_id
_entity_poly.type
_entity_poly.pdbx_seq_one_letter_code
_entity_poly.pdbx_strand_id
1 'polypeptide(L)'
;MYQYEENFDFHALGREIKRKREEKGWTQEYLAQLVDRTPRSIMYMENRGQHPSLNIFFKIVIPITFYCSPFFLDMSTQFYILT
;
A
#
# COMPACT_ATOMS: atom_id res chain seq x y z
N MET A 1 22.11 -29.65 4.56
CA MET A 1 22.17 -28.29 3.98
C MET A 1 21.32 -27.40 4.86
N TYR A 2 21.88 -26.33 5.43
CA TYR A 2 21.07 -25.37 6.19
C TYR A 2 20.29 -24.51 5.19
N GLN A 3 19.02 -24.84 4.99
CA GLN A 3 18.05 -23.93 4.38
C GLN A 3 17.86 -22.78 5.38
N TYR A 4 18.63 -21.70 5.22
CA TYR A 4 18.18 -20.41 5.71
C TYR A 4 17.02 -19.99 4.81
N GLU A 5 15.83 -20.50 5.09
CA GLU A 5 14.62 -19.81 4.67
C GLU A 5 14.54 -18.58 5.56
N GLU A 6 15.11 -17.47 5.10
CA GLU A 6 14.78 -16.16 5.64
C GLU A 6 13.29 -15.94 5.40
N ASN A 7 12.47 -16.38 6.36
CA ASN A 7 11.05 -16.12 6.38
C ASN A 7 10.89 -14.60 6.50
N PHE A 8 10.59 -13.96 5.37
CA PHE A 8 10.31 -12.53 5.33
C PHE A 8 9.20 -12.20 6.34
N ASP A 9 9.47 -11.26 7.26
CA ASP A 9 8.51 -10.87 8.29
C ASP A 9 7.41 -9.96 7.70
N PHE A 10 6.34 -10.58 7.22
CA PHE A 10 5.16 -9.87 6.72
C PHE A 10 4.42 -9.08 7.80
N HIS A 11 4.62 -9.37 9.09
CA HIS A 11 4.09 -8.52 10.15
C HIS A 11 4.88 -7.22 10.27
N ALA A 12 6.21 -7.25 10.16
CA ALA A 12 7.02 -6.03 10.11
C ALA A 12 6.62 -5.15 8.92
N LEU A 13 6.42 -5.77 7.75
CA LEU A 13 5.94 -5.06 6.58
C LEU A 13 4.55 -4.44 6.81
N GLY A 14 3.60 -5.21 7.35
CA GLY A 14 2.26 -4.73 7.66
C GLY A 14 2.25 -3.53 8.59
N ARG A 15 3.10 -3.55 9.63
CA ARG A 15 3.29 -2.43 10.55
C ARG A 15 3.83 -1.19 9.86
N GLU A 16 4.79 -1.34 8.94
CA GLU A 16 5.35 -0.20 8.21
C GLU A 16 4.35 0.43 7.23
N ILE A 17 3.57 -0.40 6.53
CA ILE A 17 2.46 0.06 5.68
C ILE A 17 1.46 0.88 6.51
N LYS A 18 1.05 0.35 7.66
CA LYS A 18 0.15 1.03 8.60
C LYS A 18 0.71 2.37 9.06
N ARG A 19 1.96 2.38 9.52
CA ARG A 19 2.65 3.57 10.01
C ARG A 19 2.68 4.67 8.96
N LYS A 20 3.09 4.35 7.73
CA LYS A 20 3.15 5.30 6.62
C LYS A 20 1.77 5.79 6.17
N ARG A 21 0.76 4.91 6.17
CA ARG A 21 -0.63 5.30 5.90
C ARG A 21 -1.11 6.32 6.93
N GLU A 22 -0.83 6.07 8.22
CA GLU A 22 -1.21 6.95 9.32
C GLU A 22 -0.44 8.29 9.32
N GLU A 23 0.85 8.30 8.95
CA GLU A 23 1.63 9.53 8.74
C GLU A 23 1.02 10.45 7.67
N LYS A 24 0.38 9.86 6.66
CA LYS A 24 -0.34 10.60 5.61
C LYS A 24 -1.78 10.98 6.00
N GLY A 25 -2.25 10.58 7.18
CA GLY A 25 -3.64 10.77 7.60
C GLY A 25 -4.65 9.94 6.80
N TRP A 26 -4.22 8.88 6.12
CA TRP A 26 -5.09 8.06 5.29
C TRP A 26 -5.86 7.03 6.12
N THR A 27 -7.14 6.84 5.84
CA THR A 27 -7.92 5.72 6.42
C THR A 27 -7.64 4.42 5.69
N GLN A 28 -7.98 3.28 6.29
CA GLN A 28 -7.89 1.98 5.61
C GLN A 28 -8.83 1.94 4.40
N GLU A 29 -10.00 2.57 4.51
CA GLU A 29 -10.99 2.73 3.45
C GLU A 29 -10.42 3.51 2.26
N TYR A 30 -9.75 4.63 2.53
CA TYR A 30 -9.15 5.45 1.49
C TYR A 30 -8.04 4.70 0.74
N LEU A 31 -7.13 4.05 1.47
CA LEU A 31 -6.09 3.23 0.83
C LEU A 31 -6.70 2.10 0.01
N ALA A 32 -7.74 1.44 0.53
CA ALA A 32 -8.43 0.36 -0.16
C ALA A 32 -9.04 0.81 -1.50
N GLN A 33 -9.65 2.00 -1.55
CA GLN A 33 -10.18 2.59 -2.79
C GLN A 33 -9.05 2.86 -3.80
N LEU A 34 -7.93 3.43 -3.36
CA LEU A 34 -6.79 3.74 -4.24
C LEU A 34 -6.20 2.49 -4.92
N VAL A 35 -6.22 1.35 -4.24
CA VAL A 35 -5.58 0.12 -4.74
C VAL A 35 -6.58 -0.91 -5.29
N ASP A 36 -7.85 -0.53 -5.41
CA ASP A 36 -8.96 -1.40 -5.83
C ASP A 36 -9.07 -2.67 -4.97
N ARG A 37 -9.20 -2.47 -3.66
CA ARG A 37 -9.30 -3.52 -2.64
C ARG A 37 -10.39 -3.22 -1.61
N THR A 38 -10.67 -4.21 -0.78
CA THR A 38 -11.54 -4.03 0.38
C THR A 38 -10.75 -3.51 1.59
N PRO A 39 -11.36 -2.68 2.45
CA PRO A 39 -10.73 -2.23 3.70
C PRO A 39 -10.29 -3.40 4.59
N ARG A 40 -11.06 -4.51 4.58
CA ARG A 40 -10.70 -5.74 5.28
C ARG A 40 -9.39 -6.34 4.77
N SER A 41 -9.14 -6.31 3.46
CA SER A 41 -7.86 -6.78 2.91
C SER A 41 -6.70 -5.92 3.42
N ILE A 42 -6.86 -4.59 3.44
CA ILE A 42 -5.84 -3.67 3.98
C ILE A 42 -5.57 -3.99 5.45
N MET A 43 -6.62 -4.15 6.25
CA MET A 43 -6.52 -4.48 7.66
C MET A 43 -5.78 -5.80 7.93
N TYR A 44 -6.02 -6.84 7.13
CA TYR A 44 -5.29 -8.11 7.25
C TYR A 44 -3.82 -8.00 6.86
N MET A 45 -3.49 -7.21 5.83
CA MET A 45 -2.09 -6.93 5.49
C MET A 45 -1.39 -6.17 6.63
N GLU A 46 -2.05 -5.15 7.19
CA GLU A 46 -1.46 -4.32 8.25
C GLU A 46 -1.30 -5.04 9.59
N ASN A 47 -2.33 -5.77 10.03
CA ASN A 47 -2.40 -6.28 11.40
C ASN A 47 -2.19 -7.80 11.51
N ARG A 48 -2.41 -8.55 10.43
CA ARG A 48 -2.35 -10.02 10.45
C ARG A 48 -1.16 -10.58 9.68
N GLY A 49 -0.33 -9.71 9.08
CA GLY A 49 0.82 -10.13 8.29
C GLY A 49 0.41 -10.98 7.11
N GLN A 50 -0.77 -10.73 6.52
CA GLN A 50 -1.21 -11.46 5.33
C GLN A 50 -0.20 -11.27 4.20
N HIS A 51 0.16 -12.34 3.49
CA HIS A 51 1.09 -12.29 2.36
C HIS A 51 0.34 -11.81 1.11
N PRO A 52 0.51 -10.55 0.66
CA PRO A 52 -0.07 -10.11 -0.60
C PRO A 52 0.67 -10.73 -1.77
N SER A 53 0.02 -10.83 -2.93
CA SER A 53 0.76 -11.03 -4.17
C SER A 53 1.65 -9.81 -4.46
N LEU A 54 2.75 -10.02 -5.18
CA LEU A 54 3.67 -8.93 -5.54
C LEU A 54 2.95 -7.75 -6.24
N ASN A 55 1.95 -8.04 -7.08
CA ASN A 55 1.15 -6.99 -7.72
C ASN A 55 0.45 -6.08 -6.70
N ILE A 56 -0.18 -6.67 -5.68
CA ILE A 56 -0.89 -5.93 -4.63
C ILE A 56 0.10 -5.18 -3.74
N PHE A 57 1.24 -5.80 -3.44
CA PHE A 57 2.33 -5.15 -2.72
C PHE A 57 2.76 -3.85 -3.42
N PHE A 58 3.07 -3.90 -4.72
CA PHE A 58 3.46 -2.69 -5.47
C PHE A 58 2.34 -1.65 -5.53
N LYS A 59 1.08 -2.07 -5.74
CA LYS A 59 -0.07 -1.16 -5.73
C LYS A 59 -0.21 -0.39 -4.41
N ILE A 60 0.21 -0.97 -3.28
CA ILE A 60 0.13 -0.33 -1.95
C ILE A 60 1.38 0.49 -1.65
N VAL A 61 2.57 -0.06 -1.90
CA VAL A 61 3.84 0.59 -1.53
C VAL A 61 4.08 1.83 -2.38
N ILE A 62 3.75 1.81 -3.67
CA ILE A 62 3.94 2.95 -4.57
C ILE A 62 3.20 4.21 -4.09
N PRO A 63 1.87 4.22 -3.84
CA PRO A 63 1.18 5.42 -3.37
C PRO A 63 1.67 5.88 -2.01
N ILE A 64 1.95 4.94 -1.11
CA ILE A 64 2.45 5.26 0.23
C ILE A 64 3.86 5.89 0.18
N THR A 65 4.69 5.51 -0.79
CA THR A 65 6.08 5.98 -0.91
C THR A 65 6.19 7.25 -1.75
N PHE A 66 5.48 7.34 -2.87
CA PHE A 66 5.68 8.37 -3.89
C PHE A 66 4.64 9.50 -3.90
N TYR A 67 3.42 9.30 -3.35
CA TYR A 67 2.43 10.39 -3.26
C TYR A 67 2.69 11.32 -2.08
N CYS A 68 3.90 11.89 -2.02
CA CYS A 68 4.23 13.06 -1.21
C CYS A 68 4.73 14.23 -2.09
N SER A 69 4.66 14.10 -3.42
CA SER A 69 5.04 15.15 -4.36
C SER A 69 3.80 15.67 -5.10
N PRO A 70 3.56 17.00 -5.13
CA PRO A 70 2.50 17.59 -5.96
C PRO A 70 2.64 17.24 -7.45
N PHE A 71 3.80 16.76 -7.89
CA PHE A 71 4.07 16.37 -9.28
C PHE A 71 3.23 15.19 -9.80
N PHE A 72 2.71 14.32 -8.92
CA PHE A 72 1.93 13.14 -9.34
C PHE A 72 0.41 13.36 -9.39
N LEU A 73 -0.12 14.38 -8.70
CA LEU A 73 -1.54 14.74 -8.79
C LEU A 73 -1.88 15.35 -10.16
N ASP A 74 -0.95 16.09 -10.77
CA ASP A 74 -1.14 16.74 -12.07
C ASP A 74 -1.35 15.75 -13.22
N MET A 75 -0.72 14.57 -13.18
CA MET A 75 -0.86 13.55 -14.24
C MET A 75 -2.24 12.89 -14.24
N SER A 76 -2.94 12.86 -13.10
CA SER A 76 -4.31 12.34 -13.01
C SER A 76 -5.35 13.36 -13.44
N THR A 77 -5.12 14.65 -13.17
CA THR A 77 -6.04 15.73 -13.52
C THR A 77 -6.03 16.03 -15.03
N GLN A 78 -4.87 15.92 -15.70
CA GLN A 78 -4.78 16.15 -17.15
C GLN A 78 -5.53 15.10 -18.00
N PHE A 79 -5.75 13.88 -17.49
CA PHE A 79 -6.51 12.86 -18.21
C PHE A 79 -8.03 13.07 -18.17
N TYR A 80 -8.56 13.77 -17.15
CA TYR A 80 -10.00 14.05 -17.02
C TYR A 80 -10.47 15.30 -17.78
N ILE A 81 -9.56 16.14 -18.29
CA ILE A 81 -9.90 17.38 -19.02
C ILE A 81 -9.90 17.17 -20.55
N LEU A 82 -9.61 15.94 -21.02
CA LEU A 82 -9.54 15.60 -22.45
C LEU A 82 -10.56 14.52 -22.88
N THR A 83 -11.65 14.34 -22.13
CA THR A 83 -12.84 13.57 -22.56
C THR A 83 -14.09 14.42 -22.55
#